data_AF-A0A2R4MZX9-F1
#
_entry.id   AF-A0A2R4MZX9-F1
#
_cell.length_a   1.000
_cell.length_b   1.000
_cell.length_c   1.000
_cell.angle_alpha   90.00
_cell.angle_beta   90.00
_cell.angle_gamma   90.00
#
_symmetry.space_group_name_H-M   'P 1'
#
loop_
_entity.id
_entity.type
_entity.pdbx_description
1 polymer ?
#
loop_
_entity_poly.entity_id
_entity_poly.type
_entity_poly.pdbx_seq_one_letter_code
_entity_poly.pdbx_strand_id
1 'polypeptide(L)'
;MKIIYNCYGGAHSSVVAAALHLGLLDNTRVPGEKELLELPLFDGTWEHDHGRLFFFGIDDKQREIYVLGKRNLGHQLNDLIHLAAQAAGITREEYLLVDALPYVNWLMVVGGYTSRRLHWERLGRPIVIRGIQTFYWQIVNKVEQVKKLVPITETKKWVLKNGANITVDRVLACRVVRSFWLAWGITGISLDFLAAMVNNE
;
A
#
# COMPACT_ATOMS: atom_id res chain seq x y z
N MET A 1 -3.59 1.64 13.76
CA MET A 1 -3.50 0.24 13.26
C MET A 1 -2.87 0.25 11.87
N LYS A 2 -2.12 -0.80 11.52
CA LYS A 2 -1.46 -0.99 10.22
C LYS A 2 -2.19 -2.07 9.41
N ILE A 3 -2.63 -1.80 8.18
CA ILE A 3 -3.25 -2.78 7.29
C ILE A 3 -2.25 -3.09 6.17
N ILE A 4 -1.81 -4.34 6.09
CA ILE A 4 -0.76 -4.77 5.17
C ILE A 4 -1.37 -5.70 4.12
N TYR A 5 -1.57 -5.17 2.92
CA TYR A 5 -1.98 -5.96 1.76
C TYR A 5 -0.77 -6.68 1.19
N ASN A 6 -0.85 -8.01 1.11
CA ASN A 6 0.23 -8.84 0.57
C ASN A 6 -0.22 -9.68 -0.62
N CYS A 7 0.68 -9.84 -1.59
CA CYS A 7 0.53 -10.82 -2.67
C CYS A 7 1.90 -11.38 -3.04
N TYR A 8 1.98 -12.18 -4.11
CA TYR A 8 3.25 -12.78 -4.54
C TYR A 8 4.35 -11.72 -4.74
N GLY A 9 4.11 -10.79 -5.66
CA GLY A 9 5.13 -9.85 -6.11
C GLY A 9 5.02 -8.45 -5.52
N GLY A 10 3.97 -8.14 -4.75
CA GLY A 10 3.75 -6.80 -4.19
C GLY A 10 3.53 -5.69 -5.23
N ALA A 11 3.09 -6.02 -6.45
CA ALA A 11 3.04 -5.05 -7.57
C ALA A 11 1.67 -4.87 -8.22
N HIS A 12 0.74 -5.81 -8.01
CA HIS A 12 -0.51 -5.87 -8.76
C HIS A 12 -1.72 -5.95 -7.82
N SER A 13 -2.16 -7.15 -7.43
CA SER A 13 -3.39 -7.29 -6.62
C SER A 13 -3.33 -6.61 -5.26
N SER A 14 -2.17 -6.62 -4.58
CA SER A 14 -1.98 -5.92 -3.30
C SER A 14 -1.98 -4.40 -3.46
N VAL A 15 -1.41 -3.88 -4.57
CA VAL A 15 -1.40 -2.46 -4.91
C VAL A 15 -2.82 -1.98 -5.23
N VAL A 16 -3.55 -2.72 -6.05
CA VAL A 16 -4.94 -2.43 -6.41
C VAL A 16 -5.84 -2.46 -5.15
N ALA A 17 -5.64 -3.44 -4.26
CA ALA A 17 -6.38 -3.51 -3.01
C ALA A 17 -6.08 -2.32 -2.07
N ALA A 18 -4.82 -1.91 -1.96
CA ALA A 18 -4.43 -0.73 -1.18
C ALA A 18 -5.00 0.57 -1.78
N ALA A 19 -4.96 0.71 -3.10
CA ALA A 19 -5.55 1.85 -3.82
C ALA A 19 -7.07 1.95 -3.63
N LEU A 20 -7.78 0.83 -3.74
CA LEU A 20 -9.20 0.73 -3.41
C LEU A 20 -9.48 1.07 -1.94
N HIS A 21 -8.60 0.63 -1.03
CA HIS A 21 -8.75 0.94 0.39
C HIS A 21 -8.74 2.45 0.63
N LEU A 22 -7.79 3.15 0.00
CA LEU A 22 -7.61 4.59 0.12
C LEU A 22 -8.55 5.42 -0.76
N GLY A 23 -9.42 4.79 -1.56
CA GLY A 23 -10.33 5.50 -2.47
C GLY A 23 -9.63 6.12 -3.69
N LEU A 24 -8.43 5.67 -4.03
CA LEU A 24 -7.73 6.07 -5.26
C LEU A 24 -8.33 5.42 -6.51
N LEU A 25 -9.09 4.33 -6.32
CA LEU A 25 -9.86 3.67 -7.36
C LEU A 25 -11.34 3.65 -6.98
N ASP A 26 -12.19 3.80 -8.00
CA ASP A 26 -13.64 3.75 -7.86
C ASP A 26 -14.12 2.31 -7.58
N ASN A 27 -14.88 2.12 -6.50
CA ASN A 27 -15.42 0.81 -6.14
C ASN A 27 -16.78 0.48 -6.80
N THR A 28 -17.28 1.36 -7.67
CA THR A 28 -18.56 1.24 -8.39
C THR A 28 -18.41 0.98 -9.89
N ARG A 29 -17.18 1.01 -10.41
CA ARG A 29 -16.85 0.67 -11.80
C ARG A 29 -15.47 0.05 -11.92
N VAL A 30 -15.23 -0.68 -13.01
CA VAL A 30 -13.90 -1.21 -13.34
C VAL A 30 -13.01 -0.08 -13.88
N PRO A 31 -11.76 0.06 -13.41
CA PRO A 31 -10.85 1.12 -13.84
C PRO A 31 -10.30 0.87 -15.25
N GLY A 32 -10.01 1.97 -15.94
CA GLY A 32 -9.28 1.95 -17.20
C GLY A 32 -7.80 1.62 -17.03
N GLU A 33 -7.12 1.38 -18.15
CA GLU A 33 -5.67 1.12 -18.19
C GLU A 33 -4.87 2.28 -17.57
N LYS A 34 -5.18 3.51 -17.98
CA LYS A 34 -4.46 4.70 -17.51
C LYS A 34 -4.54 4.84 -15.98
N GLU A 35 -5.72 4.66 -15.41
CA GLU A 35 -5.94 4.75 -13.96
C GLU A 35 -5.10 3.72 -13.20
N LEU A 36 -4.99 2.48 -13.71
CA LEU A 36 -4.17 1.44 -13.10
C LEU A 36 -2.67 1.74 -13.21
N LEU A 37 -2.22 2.24 -14.37
CA LEU A 37 -0.81 2.57 -14.60
C LEU A 37 -0.33 3.78 -13.80
N GLU A 38 -1.22 4.69 -13.44
CA GLU A 38 -0.91 5.88 -12.63
C GLU A 38 -0.87 5.59 -11.12
N LEU A 39 -1.27 4.37 -10.69
CA LEU A 39 -1.22 4.02 -9.28
C LEU A 39 0.22 3.94 -8.74
N PRO A 40 0.46 4.43 -7.51
CA PRO A 40 1.74 4.24 -6.84
C PRO A 40 2.11 2.76 -6.78
N LEU A 41 3.38 2.44 -7.04
CA LEU A 41 3.96 1.09 -6.98
C LEU A 41 3.36 0.06 -7.96
N PHE A 42 2.44 0.46 -8.83
CA PHE A 42 1.84 -0.46 -9.79
C PHE A 42 2.89 -0.95 -10.78
N ASP A 43 3.02 -2.28 -10.87
CA ASP A 43 4.07 -2.94 -11.67
C ASP A 43 5.51 -2.46 -11.35
N GLY A 44 5.70 -1.78 -10.21
CA GLY A 44 6.92 -1.02 -9.90
C GLY A 44 7.83 -1.65 -8.85
N THR A 45 7.35 -2.63 -8.08
CA THR A 45 8.22 -3.38 -7.15
C THR A 45 9.05 -4.40 -7.92
N TRP A 46 10.22 -4.79 -7.40
CA TRP A 46 11.13 -5.75 -8.05
C TRP A 46 11.55 -6.89 -7.12
N GLU A 47 12.41 -7.79 -7.61
CA GLU A 47 12.84 -8.97 -6.86
C GLU A 47 13.50 -8.63 -5.52
N HIS A 48 14.26 -7.53 -5.48
CA HIS A 48 14.95 -7.03 -4.29
C HIS A 48 14.03 -6.33 -3.29
N ASP A 49 12.78 -6.06 -3.67
CA ASP A 49 11.80 -5.39 -2.83
C ASP A 49 10.92 -6.37 -2.03
N HIS A 50 11.03 -7.67 -2.32
CA HIS A 50 10.28 -8.67 -1.57
C HIS A 50 10.69 -8.68 -0.09
N GLY A 51 9.71 -8.89 0.79
CA GLY A 51 9.90 -8.80 2.24
C GLY A 51 9.93 -7.36 2.78
N ARG A 52 9.95 -6.33 1.93
CA ARG A 52 9.88 -4.93 2.36
C ARG A 52 8.42 -4.46 2.45
N LEU A 53 8.12 -3.73 3.52
CA LEU A 53 6.84 -3.04 3.69
C LEU A 53 6.91 -1.67 3.01
N PHE A 54 6.05 -1.45 2.03
CA PHE A 54 5.91 -0.15 1.39
C PHE A 54 4.71 0.58 1.97
N PHE A 55 4.94 1.74 2.57
CA PHE A 55 3.86 2.62 2.98
C PHE A 55 3.11 3.13 1.76
N PHE A 56 1.79 2.99 1.78
CA PHE A 56 0.91 3.32 0.66
C PHE A 56 0.05 4.56 0.95
N GLY A 57 -0.34 4.77 2.21
CA GLY A 57 -1.09 5.95 2.64
C GLY A 57 -1.81 5.76 3.97
N ILE A 58 -2.67 6.70 4.32
CA ILE A 58 -3.51 6.68 5.53
C ILE A 58 -4.97 6.78 5.09
N ASP A 59 -5.83 5.91 5.62
CA ASP A 59 -7.25 5.93 5.32
C ASP A 59 -8.05 6.95 6.16
N ASP A 60 -9.35 7.03 5.88
CA ASP A 60 -10.33 7.88 6.57
C ASP A 60 -10.43 7.62 8.08
N LYS A 61 -9.98 6.45 8.55
CA LYS A 61 -9.99 6.03 9.95
C LYS A 61 -8.60 6.11 10.61
N GLN A 62 -7.66 6.85 10.02
CA GLN A 62 -6.29 7.02 10.53
C GLN A 62 -5.52 5.69 10.64
N ARG A 63 -5.79 4.74 9.75
CA ARG A 63 -5.06 3.47 9.65
C ARG A 63 -4.03 3.57 8.53
N GLU A 64 -2.81 3.13 8.84
CA GLU A 64 -1.71 3.12 7.89
C GLU A 64 -1.86 1.92 6.96
N ILE A 65 -1.84 2.16 5.65
CA ILE A 65 -1.96 1.13 4.61
C ILE A 65 -0.57 0.83 4.05
N TYR A 66 -0.25 -0.46 3.94
CA TYR A 66 1.02 -0.95 3.43
C TYR A 66 0.83 -2.02 2.36
N VAL A 67 1.84 -2.16 1.50
CA VAL A 67 1.94 -3.23 0.50
C VAL A 67 3.19 -4.08 0.76
N LEU A 68 3.06 -5.40 0.59
CA LEU A 68 4.14 -6.36 0.77
C LEU A 68 4.14 -7.46 -0.30
N GLY A 69 5.31 -7.74 -0.88
CA GLY A 69 5.52 -8.91 -1.74
C GLY A 69 6.10 -10.09 -0.95
N LYS A 70 5.40 -11.24 -0.95
CA LYS A 70 5.74 -12.42 -0.12
C LYS A 70 6.39 -13.59 -0.86
N ARG A 71 6.42 -13.57 -2.19
CA ARG A 71 6.81 -14.71 -3.05
C ARG A 71 6.15 -16.03 -2.61
N ASN A 72 6.95 -17.09 -2.49
CA ASN A 72 6.54 -18.45 -2.13
C ASN A 72 6.40 -18.66 -0.61
N LEU A 73 6.58 -17.62 0.22
CA LEU A 73 6.49 -17.77 1.67
C LEU A 73 5.06 -18.09 2.14
N GLY A 74 4.04 -17.98 1.29
CA GLY A 74 2.69 -18.48 1.57
C GLY A 74 2.16 -18.01 2.93
N HIS A 75 1.74 -18.95 3.76
CA HIS A 75 1.32 -18.69 5.15
C HIS A 75 2.48 -18.46 6.12
N GLN A 76 3.69 -18.96 5.81
CA GLN A 76 4.89 -18.80 6.65
C GLN A 76 5.28 -17.33 6.82
N LEU A 77 4.96 -16.47 5.84
CA LEU A 77 5.16 -15.02 5.99
C LEU A 77 4.32 -14.45 7.15
N ASN A 78 3.07 -14.89 7.30
CA ASN A 78 2.22 -14.38 8.36
C ASN A 78 2.83 -14.72 9.72
N ASP A 79 3.28 -15.96 9.90
CA ASP A 79 3.95 -16.41 11.13
C ASP A 79 5.23 -15.60 11.40
N LEU A 80 6.03 -15.35 10.37
CA LEU A 80 7.23 -14.53 10.50
C LEU A 80 6.93 -13.09 10.91
N ILE A 81 5.93 -12.47 10.31
CA ILE A 81 5.49 -11.12 10.69
C ILE A 81 4.92 -11.14 12.11
N HIS A 82 4.16 -12.17 12.49
CA HIS A 82 3.64 -12.33 13.83
C HIS A 82 4.76 -12.40 14.87
N LEU A 83 5.80 -13.21 14.62
CA LEU A 83 6.96 -13.34 15.49
C LEU A 83 7.78 -12.04 15.56
N ALA A 84 8.00 -11.38 14.42
CA ALA A 84 8.71 -10.10 14.36
C ALA A 84 7.96 -8.99 15.10
N ALA A 85 6.64 -8.92 14.94
CA ALA A 85 5.78 -7.99 15.66
C ALA A 85 5.84 -8.25 17.17
N GLN A 86 5.74 -9.51 17.60
CA GLN A 86 5.83 -9.88 19.01
C GLN A 86 7.20 -9.51 19.61
N ALA A 87 8.29 -9.76 18.88
CA ALA A 87 9.64 -9.39 19.30
C ALA A 87 9.82 -7.86 19.41
N ALA A 88 9.10 -7.09 18.59
CA ALA A 88 9.07 -5.63 18.63
C ALA A 88 8.06 -5.06 19.66
N GLY A 89 7.36 -5.92 20.42
CA GLY A 89 6.34 -5.50 21.39
C GLY A 89 5.02 -5.02 20.76
N ILE A 90 4.80 -5.32 19.49
CA ILE A 90 3.58 -4.96 18.74
C ILE A 90 2.52 -6.04 18.94
N THR A 91 1.32 -5.63 19.35
CA THR A 91 0.21 -6.56 19.59
C THR A 91 -0.58 -6.88 18.32
N ARG A 92 -1.40 -7.95 18.33
CA ARG A 92 -2.18 -8.36 17.16
C ARG A 92 -3.27 -7.37 16.78
N GLU A 93 -3.65 -6.48 17.68
CA GLU A 93 -4.62 -5.41 17.44
C GLU A 93 -3.99 -4.20 16.73
N GLU A 94 -2.66 -4.16 16.61
CA GLU A 94 -1.95 -3.04 15.99
C GLU A 94 -1.74 -3.23 14.48
N TYR A 95 -1.90 -4.45 13.96
CA TYR A 95 -1.78 -4.73 12.53
C TYR A 95 -2.72 -5.83 12.02
N LEU A 96 -3.05 -5.75 10.73
CA LEU A 96 -3.84 -6.72 10.00
C LEU A 96 -3.13 -7.12 8.71
N LEU A 97 -2.91 -8.41 8.52
CA LEU A 97 -2.38 -8.97 7.27
C LEU A 97 -3.54 -9.37 6.35
N VAL A 98 -3.57 -8.83 5.14
CA VAL A 98 -4.61 -9.13 4.14
C VAL A 98 -3.99 -9.80 2.93
N ASP A 99 -4.30 -11.08 2.74
CA ASP A 99 -3.86 -11.82 1.57
C ASP A 99 -4.69 -11.45 0.33
N ALA A 100 -4.01 -10.92 -0.69
CA ALA A 100 -4.56 -10.58 -2.00
C ALA A 100 -4.18 -11.61 -3.08
N LEU A 101 -3.46 -12.69 -2.72
CA LEU A 101 -3.10 -13.77 -3.63
C LEU A 101 -4.31 -14.54 -4.19
N PRO A 102 -5.41 -14.80 -3.42
CA PRO A 102 -6.60 -15.47 -3.95
C PRO A 102 -7.27 -14.73 -5.11
N TYR A 103 -6.97 -13.44 -5.30
CA TYR A 103 -7.52 -12.60 -6.36
C TYR A 103 -6.56 -12.44 -7.55
N VAL A 104 -5.57 -13.33 -7.66
CA VAL A 104 -4.62 -13.39 -8.76
C VAL A 104 -5.05 -14.49 -9.73
N ASN A 105 -5.15 -14.15 -11.01
CA ASN A 105 -5.45 -15.10 -12.08
C ASN A 105 -4.24 -15.31 -13.01
N TRP A 106 -4.35 -16.28 -13.92
CA TRP A 106 -3.26 -16.64 -14.82
C TRP A 106 -2.81 -15.49 -15.73
N LEU A 107 -3.70 -14.56 -16.11
CA LEU A 107 -3.32 -13.37 -16.88
C LEU A 107 -2.36 -12.49 -16.09
N MET A 108 -2.65 -12.24 -14.81
CA MET A 108 -1.74 -11.49 -13.94
C MET A 108 -0.40 -12.21 -13.75
N VAL A 109 -0.40 -13.54 -13.68
CA VAL A 109 0.83 -14.34 -13.56
C VAL A 109 1.68 -14.20 -14.83
N VAL A 110 1.08 -14.46 -15.99
CA VAL A 110 1.77 -14.38 -17.30
C VAL A 110 2.21 -12.94 -17.57
N GLY A 111 1.30 -11.98 -17.46
CA GLY A 111 1.61 -10.57 -17.70
C GLY A 111 2.65 -10.03 -16.73
N GLY A 112 2.56 -10.40 -15.45
CA GLY A 112 3.52 -9.98 -14.42
C GLY A 112 4.90 -10.57 -14.67
N TYR A 113 4.97 -11.84 -15.10
CA TYR A 113 6.23 -12.46 -15.53
C TYR A 113 6.77 -11.76 -16.78
N THR A 114 5.97 -11.54 -17.82
CA THR A 114 6.41 -10.86 -19.05
C THR A 114 6.88 -9.44 -18.78
N SER A 115 6.18 -8.68 -17.95
CA SER A 115 6.57 -7.30 -17.60
C SER A 115 7.83 -7.28 -16.74
N ARG A 116 7.86 -8.05 -15.64
CA ARG A 116 8.88 -7.92 -14.59
C ARG A 116 10.06 -8.87 -14.69
N ARG A 117 9.96 -10.00 -15.40
CA ARG A 117 11.08 -10.94 -15.60
C ARG A 117 11.73 -10.77 -16.97
N LEU A 118 10.92 -10.53 -18.00
CA LEU A 118 11.43 -10.36 -19.36
C LEU A 118 11.68 -8.88 -19.70
N HIS A 119 11.29 -7.94 -18.82
CA HIS A 119 11.37 -6.50 -19.05
C HIS A 119 10.56 -6.04 -20.28
N TRP A 120 9.53 -6.80 -20.65
CA TRP A 120 8.67 -6.51 -21.81
C TRP A 120 7.39 -5.81 -21.35
N GLU A 121 7.55 -4.62 -20.77
CA GLU A 121 6.47 -3.85 -20.15
C GLU A 121 5.29 -3.60 -21.11
N ARG A 122 5.59 -3.29 -22.38
CA ARG A 122 4.59 -3.04 -23.42
C ARG A 122 3.69 -4.23 -23.72
N LEU A 123 4.17 -5.44 -23.47
CA LEU A 123 3.41 -6.68 -23.68
C LEU A 123 2.82 -7.21 -22.37
N GLY A 124 3.58 -7.11 -21.27
CA GLY A 124 3.16 -7.62 -19.97
C GLY A 124 2.05 -6.80 -19.33
N ARG A 125 2.17 -5.47 -19.32
CA ARG A 125 1.21 -4.57 -18.64
C ARG A 125 -0.22 -4.72 -19.15
N PRO A 126 -0.51 -4.73 -20.47
CA PRO A 126 -1.86 -4.94 -20.96
C PRO A 126 -2.49 -6.26 -20.48
N ILE A 127 -1.69 -7.33 -20.40
CA ILE A 127 -2.15 -8.65 -19.92
C ILE A 127 -2.48 -8.57 -18.42
N VAL A 128 -1.61 -7.94 -17.61
CA VAL A 128 -1.86 -7.74 -16.17
C VAL A 128 -3.12 -6.92 -15.94
N ILE A 129 -3.26 -5.80 -16.66
CA ILE A 129 -4.43 -4.92 -16.58
C ILE A 129 -5.70 -5.71 -16.86
N ARG A 130 -5.72 -6.50 -17.95
CA ARG A 130 -6.89 -7.31 -18.28
C ARG A 130 -7.19 -8.36 -17.20
N GLY A 131 -6.14 -8.92 -16.59
CA GLY A 131 -6.26 -9.78 -15.42
C GLY A 131 -6.93 -9.08 -14.24
N ILE A 132 -6.49 -7.88 -13.88
CA ILE A 132 -7.07 -7.05 -12.80
C ILE A 132 -8.52 -6.73 -13.07
N GLN A 133 -8.84 -6.23 -14.25
CA GLN A 133 -10.20 -5.88 -14.62
C GLN A 133 -11.17 -7.06 -14.50
N THR A 134 -10.69 -8.29 -14.75
CA THR A 134 -11.50 -9.51 -14.64
C THR A 134 -11.82 -9.89 -13.19
N PHE A 135 -10.91 -9.62 -12.24
CA PHE A 135 -11.07 -9.95 -10.82
C PHE A 135 -11.43 -8.75 -9.95
N TYR A 136 -11.64 -7.59 -10.56
CA TYR A 136 -11.77 -6.30 -9.87
C TYR A 136 -12.83 -6.33 -8.76
N TRP A 137 -14.02 -6.84 -9.06
CA TRP A 137 -15.13 -6.92 -8.10
C TRP A 137 -14.82 -7.80 -6.89
N GLN A 138 -13.99 -8.84 -7.06
CA GLN A 138 -13.57 -9.68 -5.93
C GLN A 138 -12.61 -8.93 -5.01
N ILE A 139 -11.71 -8.13 -5.59
CA ILE A 139 -10.81 -7.26 -4.84
C ILE A 139 -11.62 -6.20 -4.08
N VAL A 140 -12.60 -5.55 -4.74
CA VAL A 140 -13.52 -4.60 -4.10
C VAL A 140 -14.23 -5.24 -2.90
N ASN A 141 -14.86 -6.39 -3.09
CA ASN A 141 -15.56 -7.10 -2.02
C ASN A 141 -14.64 -7.42 -0.84
N LYS A 142 -13.38 -7.81 -1.10
CA LYS A 142 -12.40 -8.06 -0.05
C LYS A 142 -12.04 -6.79 0.72
N VAL A 143 -11.79 -5.68 0.01
CA VAL A 143 -11.45 -4.41 0.64
C VAL A 143 -12.60 -3.91 1.52
N GLU A 144 -13.84 -4.02 1.04
CA GLU A 144 -15.02 -3.65 1.83
C GLU A 144 -15.19 -4.51 3.09
N GLN A 145 -14.91 -5.81 3.01
CA GLN A 145 -14.87 -6.67 4.20
C GLN A 145 -13.79 -6.21 5.18
N VAL A 146 -12.58 -5.91 4.72
CA VAL A 146 -11.47 -5.43 5.57
C VAL A 146 -11.83 -4.11 6.25
N LYS A 147 -12.46 -3.17 5.53
CA LYS A 147 -12.90 -1.88 6.09
C LYS A 147 -13.91 -2.03 7.24
N LYS A 148 -14.73 -3.10 7.19
CA LYS A 148 -15.76 -3.44 8.20
C LYS A 148 -15.21 -4.25 9.38
N LEU A 149 -14.26 -5.16 9.15
CA LEU A 149 -13.71 -6.06 10.16
C LEU A 149 -12.94 -5.35 11.28
N VAL A 150 -12.48 -4.13 11.02
CA VAL A 150 -11.67 -3.36 11.97
C VAL A 150 -12.52 -2.21 12.55
N PRO A 151 -12.98 -2.32 13.80
CA PRO A 151 -13.61 -1.19 14.49
C PRO A 151 -12.59 -0.07 14.74
N ILE A 152 -13.09 1.17 14.86
CA ILE A 152 -12.29 2.36 15.16
C ILE A 152 -11.57 2.09 16.49
N THR A 153 -10.25 1.96 16.46
CA THR A 153 -9.48 1.93 17.70
C THR A 153 -9.36 3.38 18.14
N GLU A 154 -9.99 3.74 19.27
CA GLU A 154 -9.72 5.03 19.91
C GLU A 154 -8.22 5.19 20.04
N THR A 155 -7.69 6.31 19.55
CA THR A 155 -6.27 6.65 19.62
C THR A 155 -5.79 6.54 21.05
N LYS A 156 -5.10 5.45 21.40
CA LYS A 156 -4.33 5.39 22.64
C LYS A 156 -3.22 6.42 22.53
N LYS A 157 -3.42 7.55 23.21
CA LYS A 157 -2.43 8.61 23.36
C LYS A 157 -1.25 8.03 24.15
N TRP A 158 -0.19 7.65 23.44
CA TRP A 158 1.06 7.22 24.07
C TRP A 158 1.73 8.45 24.70
N VAL A 159 1.48 8.68 25.98
CA VAL A 159 2.30 9.61 26.77
C VAL A 159 3.61 8.89 27.07
N LEU A 160 4.65 9.20 26.30
CA LEU A 160 6.00 8.71 26.54
C LEU A 160 6.45 9.17 27.93
N LYS A 161 6.94 8.24 28.77
CA LYS A 161 7.31 8.48 30.17
C LYS A 161 8.58 9.31 30.39
N ASN A 162 9.14 9.92 29.34
CA ASN A 162 10.19 10.91 29.44
C ASN A 162 9.75 12.09 28.57
N GLY A 163 9.58 13.27 29.18
CA GLY A 163 8.99 14.49 28.62
C GLY A 163 9.68 15.13 27.41
N ALA A 164 10.21 14.35 26.47
CA ALA A 164 10.45 14.77 25.12
C ALA A 164 9.11 14.71 24.36
N ASN A 165 8.48 15.86 24.18
CA ASN A 165 7.41 16.01 23.19
C ASN A 165 7.99 15.67 21.82
N ILE A 166 7.77 14.43 21.35
CA ILE A 166 7.88 14.13 19.92
C ILE A 166 6.57 14.64 19.32
N THR A 167 6.50 15.96 19.11
CA THR A 167 5.64 16.52 18.08
C THR A 167 6.07 15.79 16.81
N VAL A 168 5.21 14.96 16.22
CA VAL A 168 5.47 14.32 14.92
C VAL A 168 5.96 15.43 14.01
N ASP A 169 7.26 15.37 13.72
CA ASP A 169 8.00 16.54 13.29
C ASP A 169 7.38 17.01 11.98
N ARG A 170 6.66 18.14 12.02
CA ARG A 170 6.01 18.73 10.84
C ARG A 170 7.03 18.89 9.70
N VAL A 171 8.29 19.04 10.06
CA VAL A 171 9.44 19.09 9.17
C VAL A 171 9.65 17.76 8.43
N LEU A 172 9.43 16.60 9.05
CA LEU A 172 9.59 15.30 8.42
C LEU A 172 8.48 15.01 7.40
N ALA A 173 7.22 15.33 7.72
CA ALA A 173 6.12 15.25 6.78
C ALA A 173 6.35 16.18 5.57
N CYS A 174 6.76 17.44 5.83
CA CYS A 174 7.10 18.38 4.75
C CYS A 174 8.34 17.94 3.96
N ARG A 175 9.32 17.25 4.57
CA ARG A 175 10.49 16.68 3.88
C ARG A 175 10.09 15.51 2.97
N VAL A 176 9.19 14.63 3.39
CA VAL A 176 8.69 13.53 2.56
C VAL A 176 7.91 14.07 1.36
N VAL A 177 7.02 15.04 1.59
CA VAL A 177 6.28 15.70 0.51
C VAL A 177 7.25 16.45 -0.42
N ARG A 178 8.23 17.19 0.09
CA ARG A 178 9.23 17.87 -0.73
C ARG A 178 10.11 16.92 -1.55
N SER A 179 10.51 15.78 -0.97
CA SER A 179 11.26 14.73 -1.69
C SER A 179 10.44 14.11 -2.82
N PHE A 180 9.12 13.99 -2.62
CA PHE A 180 8.18 13.56 -3.66
C PHE A 180 8.12 14.57 -4.83
N TRP A 181 8.02 15.87 -4.57
CA TRP A 181 7.99 16.90 -5.64
C TRP A 181 9.34 17.10 -6.36
N LEU A 182 10.45 17.00 -5.62
CA LEU A 182 11.80 17.07 -6.19
C LEU A 182 12.10 15.90 -7.13
N ALA A 183 11.57 14.71 -6.84
CA ALA A 183 11.68 13.56 -7.73
C ALA A 183 10.95 13.75 -9.08
N TRP A 184 10.05 14.73 -9.16
CA TRP A 184 9.31 15.12 -10.38
C TRP A 184 9.83 16.42 -11.02
N GLY A 185 10.99 16.93 -10.60
CA GLY A 185 11.63 18.10 -11.23
C GLY A 185 11.00 19.44 -10.90
N ILE A 186 10.08 19.50 -9.92
CA ILE A 186 9.44 20.74 -9.48
C ILE A 186 10.29 21.37 -8.38
N THR A 187 11.05 22.42 -8.73
CA THR A 187 11.87 23.19 -7.80
C THR A 187 11.25 24.57 -7.54
N GLY A 188 11.11 24.96 -6.27
CA GLY A 188 10.66 26.32 -5.91
C GLY A 188 9.61 26.41 -4.79
N ILE A 189 9.09 25.28 -4.31
CA ILE A 189 8.09 25.27 -3.24
C ILE A 189 8.80 25.37 -1.88
N SER A 190 8.51 26.43 -1.11
CA SER A 190 9.06 26.63 0.23
C SER A 190 8.42 25.67 1.24
N LEU A 191 9.16 25.33 2.30
CA LEU A 191 8.64 24.51 3.40
C LEU A 191 7.42 25.17 4.07
N ASP A 192 7.36 26.50 4.08
CA ASP A 192 6.25 27.26 4.67
C ASP A 192 4.95 27.13 3.86
N PHE A 193 5.05 27.05 2.52
CA PHE A 193 3.88 26.80 1.65
C PHE A 193 3.32 25.39 1.83
N LEU A 194 4.20 24.38 1.97
CA LEU A 194 3.78 23.01 2.27
C LEU A 194 3.15 22.89 3.66
N ALA A 195 3.70 23.60 4.64
CA ALA A 195 3.13 23.66 5.98
C ALA A 195 1.74 24.32 6.00
N ALA A 196 1.48 25.31 5.13
CA ALA A 196 0.17 25.94 5.00
C ALA A 196 -0.87 24.99 4.36
N MET A 197 -0.49 24.21 3.34
CA MET A 197 -1.39 23.22 2.71
C MET A 197 -1.81 22.08 3.65
N VAL A 198 -0.93 21.69 4.58
CA VAL A 198 -1.22 20.64 5.57
C VAL A 198 -2.12 21.14 6.71
N ASN A 199 -2.28 22.46 6.87
CA ASN A 199 -3.00 23.08 7.98
C ASN A 199 -4.36 23.70 7.62
N ASN A 200 -4.85 23.58 6.39
CA ASN A 200 -6.20 24.08 6.08
C ASN A 200 -7.27 23.05 6.45
N GLU A 201 -8.02 23.39 7.50
CA GLU A 201 -9.45 23.06 7.64
C GLU A 201 -10.27 23.51 6.42
#